data_AF-A0A8H5CIZ8-F1
#
_entry.id   AF-A0A8H5CIZ8-F1
#
_cell.length_a   1.000
_cell.length_b   1.000
_cell.length_c   1.000
_cell.angle_alpha   90.00
_cell.angle_beta   90.00
_cell.angle_gamma   90.00
#
_symmetry.space_group_name_H-M   'P 1'
#
loop_
_entity.id
_entity.type
_entity.pdbx_description
1 polymer ?
#
loop_
_entity_poly.entity_id
_entity_poly.type
_entity_poly.pdbx_seq_one_letter_code
_entity_poly.pdbx_strand_id
1 'polypeptide(L)'
;MASNTIPARELPKAVDLSHHLNKLSRSRGGSPLKHLFQCLPHPSLFPYQQLDLKVYASDAKIMPGETVHSSVDISLPQYASTNQTNTLSKAIQYCSGRGSPALTSLFRDFTSKFMRPGYADWDLLLNSGSTDGWNKVVGLLCEYGDYIIVEEHTFPSSQSLWAPMGCKGVPIKMDKDGMIPEDLERVLDKWDETHPGVKRPHLLYTVPVGQNPTGATLPFERKQAIYDTCVKYDIIICEDDPYYFLQLPEYVPLHERKEDSKVVENDTDLMKTLVSPFIHIDHQGRVIRLETMSKTLGPGNRLGYFVCNSFFAERLVHATEVVSQAPCGWSQAIIEELLKHWGQDGYIRWLLGVRENYAIRRDWICDIFHEVFDVIPAGMEHIDDFLALAKGHKEDPQAIPFFSFSYPKGGMFIYVKAYLSQNPEFKALQASGEQEPDRVWTEAFWTQLIHEDKILLTPYWFYQPIVATGEEQKKEPDVAFFRMTFSYESREDMLLGIQRLAKAFKRNWQIVD
;
A
#
# COMPACT_ATOMS: atom_id res chain seq x y z
N MET A 1 19.67 -15.04 42.58
CA MET A 1 18.79 -15.53 41.51
C MET A 1 19.41 -15.10 40.20
N ALA A 2 19.87 -16.04 39.39
CA ALA A 2 20.53 -15.76 38.12
C ALA A 2 19.52 -15.14 37.14
N SER A 3 19.85 -13.97 36.62
CA SER A 3 19.19 -13.33 35.49
C SER A 3 19.39 -14.22 34.26
N ASN A 4 18.39 -15.04 33.93
CA ASN A 4 18.31 -15.73 32.64
C ASN A 4 17.95 -14.70 31.56
N THR A 5 18.90 -13.84 31.21
CA THR A 5 18.90 -13.15 29.91
C THR A 5 19.22 -14.20 28.86
N ILE A 6 18.18 -14.62 28.13
CA ILE A 6 18.33 -15.39 26.89
C ILE A 6 19.29 -14.60 25.99
N PRO A 7 20.43 -15.15 25.52
CA PRO A 7 21.32 -14.43 24.63
C PRO A 7 20.54 -14.05 23.36
N ALA A 8 20.63 -12.77 22.96
CA ALA A 8 20.06 -12.30 21.72
C ALA A 8 20.59 -13.19 20.59
N ARG A 9 19.70 -13.91 19.92
CA ARG A 9 20.05 -14.78 18.79
C ARG A 9 20.75 -13.90 17.74
N GLU A 10 22.00 -14.20 17.42
CA GLU A 10 22.70 -13.51 16.33
C GLU A 10 21.89 -13.73 15.04
N LEU A 11 21.48 -12.62 14.41
CA LEU A 11 20.74 -12.66 13.16
C LEU A 11 21.68 -13.09 12.01
N PRO A 12 21.20 -13.88 11.04
CA PRO A 12 22.00 -14.25 9.87
C PRO A 12 22.34 -13.00 9.04
N LYS A 13 23.34 -13.12 8.17
CA LYS A 13 23.57 -12.15 7.09
C LYS A 13 22.73 -12.50 5.87
N ALA A 14 22.46 -11.51 5.03
CA ALA A 14 21.83 -11.73 3.74
C ALA A 14 22.63 -12.73 2.88
N VAL A 15 21.93 -13.53 2.08
CA VAL A 15 22.56 -14.43 1.11
C VAL A 15 22.99 -13.63 -0.13
N ASP A 16 23.84 -14.22 -0.97
CA ASP A 16 24.16 -13.60 -2.26
C ASP A 16 22.96 -13.69 -3.20
N LEU A 17 22.44 -12.51 -3.58
CA LEU A 17 21.30 -12.34 -4.49
C LEU A 17 21.71 -11.60 -5.77
N SER A 18 23.00 -11.55 -6.08
CA SER A 18 23.55 -10.76 -7.18
C SER A 18 23.16 -11.27 -8.58
N HIS A 19 22.80 -12.56 -8.70
CA HIS A 19 22.32 -13.15 -9.95
C HIS A 19 20.96 -12.59 -10.38
N HIS A 20 20.17 -11.99 -9.48
CA HIS A 20 18.91 -11.33 -9.81
C HIS A 20 19.04 -10.00 -10.52
N LEU A 21 20.23 -9.38 -10.53
CA LEU A 21 20.41 -8.11 -11.23
C LEU A 21 20.17 -8.26 -12.72
N ASN A 22 19.59 -7.24 -13.35
CA ASN A 22 19.61 -7.16 -14.81
C ASN A 22 20.99 -6.71 -15.32
N LYS A 23 21.21 -6.85 -16.63
CA LYS A 23 22.46 -6.50 -17.30
C LYS A 23 22.77 -5.01 -17.18
N LEU A 24 21.75 -4.15 -17.27
CA LEU A 24 21.92 -2.71 -17.17
C LEU A 24 22.46 -2.28 -15.81
N SER A 25 21.90 -2.86 -14.74
CA SER A 25 22.27 -2.53 -13.36
C SER A 25 23.61 -3.09 -12.95
N ARG A 26 23.97 -4.29 -13.44
CA ARG A 26 25.35 -4.80 -13.32
C ARG A 26 26.38 -3.88 -13.95
N SER A 27 26.02 -3.22 -15.05
CA SER A 27 26.92 -2.32 -15.80
C SER A 27 27.01 -0.92 -15.20
N ARG A 28 26.16 -0.59 -14.22
CA ARG A 28 26.11 0.75 -13.62
C ARG A 28 27.22 0.89 -12.57
N GLY A 29 28.00 1.96 -12.69
CA GLY A 29 29.01 2.37 -11.72
C GLY A 29 28.64 3.67 -11.00
N GLY A 30 29.40 4.00 -9.95
CA GLY A 30 29.25 5.26 -9.22
C GLY A 30 29.66 6.48 -10.04
N SER A 31 28.99 7.61 -9.81
CA SER A 31 29.35 8.88 -10.45
C SER A 31 30.72 9.39 -9.94
N PRO A 32 31.70 9.67 -10.82
CA PRO A 32 32.99 10.20 -10.39
C PRO A 32 32.88 11.59 -9.75
N LEU A 33 31.87 12.38 -10.13
CA LEU A 33 31.63 13.72 -9.59
C LEU A 33 31.04 13.70 -8.18
N LYS A 34 30.26 12.66 -7.82
CA LYS A 34 29.66 12.57 -6.48
C LYS A 34 30.67 12.29 -5.38
N HIS A 35 31.90 11.91 -5.72
CA HIS A 35 33.01 11.83 -4.79
C HIS A 35 33.73 13.18 -4.58
N LEU A 36 33.47 14.17 -5.44
CA LEU A 36 34.17 15.45 -5.50
C LEU A 36 33.25 16.62 -5.08
N PHE A 37 32.56 16.55 -3.93
CA PHE A 37 31.69 17.61 -3.36
C PHE A 37 32.38 18.98 -3.08
N GLN A 38 33.42 19.34 -3.81
CA GLN A 38 34.28 20.50 -3.61
C GLN A 38 33.94 21.69 -4.54
N CYS A 39 33.08 21.52 -5.55
CA CYS A 39 32.72 22.56 -6.52
C CYS A 39 31.21 22.87 -6.56
N LEU A 40 30.60 23.08 -5.39
CA LEU A 40 29.17 23.36 -5.27
C LEU A 40 28.87 24.88 -5.22
N PRO A 41 27.69 25.34 -5.68
CA PRO A 41 27.28 26.73 -5.51
C PRO A 41 27.33 27.12 -4.03
N HIS A 42 27.94 28.28 -3.74
CA HIS A 42 28.06 28.74 -2.36
C HIS A 42 26.68 29.07 -1.77
N PRO A 43 26.34 28.63 -0.53
CA PRO A 43 25.00 28.82 0.03
C PRO A 43 24.53 30.28 0.18
N SER A 44 25.43 31.25 0.16
CA SER A 44 25.08 32.68 0.15
C SER A 44 24.35 33.13 -1.13
N LEU A 45 24.40 32.32 -2.20
CA LEU A 45 23.68 32.57 -3.45
C LEU A 45 22.26 32.00 -3.43
N PHE A 46 21.89 31.27 -2.37
CA PHE A 46 20.55 30.76 -2.20
C PHE A 46 19.65 31.84 -1.58
N PRO A 47 18.50 32.17 -2.18
CA PRO A 47 17.68 33.32 -1.77
C PRO A 47 16.78 33.03 -0.55
N TYR A 48 17.26 32.23 0.41
CA TYR A 48 16.47 31.79 1.57
C TYR A 48 17.27 31.99 2.87
N GLN A 49 16.75 32.82 3.77
CA GLN A 49 17.38 33.13 5.05
C GLN A 49 16.86 32.24 6.20
N GLN A 50 15.58 31.91 6.18
CA GLN A 50 14.90 31.12 7.20
C GLN A 50 13.61 30.52 6.63
N LEU A 51 13.21 29.38 7.16
CA LEU A 51 11.89 28.78 6.93
C LEU A 51 11.24 28.54 8.30
N ASP A 52 10.13 29.21 8.55
CA ASP A 52 9.31 29.00 9.75
C ASP A 52 8.04 28.22 9.39
N LEU A 53 7.76 27.20 10.18
CA LEU A 53 6.66 26.28 9.98
C LEU A 53 5.85 26.17 11.26
N LYS A 54 4.53 26.23 11.11
CA LYS A 54 3.58 25.84 12.15
C LYS A 54 3.03 24.46 11.80
N VAL A 55 3.37 23.47 12.60
CA VAL A 55 3.01 22.06 12.35
C VAL A 55 2.18 21.51 13.50
N TYR A 56 1.49 20.40 13.29
CA TYR A 56 0.78 19.73 14.38
C TYR A 56 1.75 19.23 15.45
N ALA A 57 1.34 19.29 16.71
CA ALA A 57 2.01 18.53 17.76
C ALA A 57 1.76 17.03 17.54
N SER A 58 2.64 16.17 18.07
CA SER A 58 2.51 14.72 17.94
C SER A 58 1.26 14.13 18.58
N ASP A 59 0.65 14.86 19.52
CA ASP A 59 -0.57 14.50 20.24
C ASP A 59 -1.79 15.30 19.74
N ALA A 60 -1.67 15.99 18.61
CA ALA A 60 -2.79 16.68 18.00
C ALA A 60 -3.93 15.69 17.75
N LYS A 61 -5.08 15.97 18.36
CA LYS A 61 -6.30 15.25 18.07
C LYS A 61 -6.72 15.67 16.67
N ILE A 62 -6.81 14.70 15.76
CA ILE A 62 -7.13 14.90 14.35
C ILE A 62 -8.38 14.13 13.97
N MET A 63 -9.33 13.96 14.90
CA MET A 63 -10.55 13.20 14.66
C MET A 63 -11.44 13.91 13.64
N PRO A 64 -12.27 13.18 12.87
CA PRO A 64 -13.16 13.80 11.91
C PRO A 64 -14.07 14.84 12.57
N GLY A 65 -14.13 16.06 12.01
CA GLY A 65 -14.90 17.17 12.54
C GLY A 65 -14.21 18.01 13.63
N GLU A 66 -13.03 17.62 14.12
CA GLU A 66 -12.22 18.49 14.99
C GLU A 66 -11.59 19.62 14.16
N THR A 67 -11.68 20.86 14.66
CA THR A 67 -11.19 22.07 13.98
C THR A 67 -10.08 22.80 14.72
N VAL A 68 -9.79 22.37 15.94
CA VAL A 68 -8.76 22.96 16.80
C VAL A 68 -7.76 21.87 17.15
N HIS A 69 -6.50 22.11 16.81
CA HIS A 69 -5.42 21.14 16.97
C HIS A 69 -4.25 21.80 17.70
N SER A 70 -3.55 21.04 18.54
CA SER A 70 -2.28 21.48 19.10
C SER A 70 -1.23 21.62 17.99
N SER A 71 -0.40 22.65 18.09
CA SER A 71 0.63 22.96 17.10
C SER A 71 1.94 23.31 17.77
N VAL A 72 3.04 23.07 17.08
CA VAL A 72 4.39 23.48 17.47
C VAL A 72 5.02 24.29 16.34
N ASP A 73 5.85 25.26 16.72
CA ASP A 73 6.59 26.07 15.76
C ASP A 73 7.98 25.45 15.54
N ILE A 74 8.35 25.30 14.27
CA ILE A 74 9.64 24.78 13.83
C ILE A 74 10.32 25.85 12.97
N SER A 75 11.62 26.09 13.21
CA SER A 75 12.40 27.04 12.45
C SER A 75 13.68 26.42 11.88
N LEU A 76 13.89 26.61 10.59
CA LEU A 76 15.06 26.16 9.84
C LEU A 76 15.87 27.38 9.37
N PRO A 77 16.96 27.74 10.05
CA PRO A 77 17.81 28.85 9.67
C PRO A 77 18.70 28.51 8.46
N GLN A 78 19.19 29.52 7.76
CA GLN A 78 20.11 29.31 6.64
C GLN A 78 21.41 28.61 7.07
N TYR A 79 22.00 29.00 8.20
CA TYR A 79 23.28 28.47 8.68
C TYR A 79 23.16 27.80 10.05
N ALA A 80 24.11 26.93 10.35
CA ALA A 80 24.10 26.15 11.57
C ALA A 80 24.39 27.03 12.79
N SER A 81 23.83 26.63 13.94
CA SER A 81 24.16 27.16 15.26
C SER A 81 24.50 26.01 16.20
N THR A 82 24.91 26.30 17.43
CA THR A 82 25.26 25.28 18.43
C THR A 82 24.16 24.24 18.65
N ASN A 83 22.89 24.65 18.53
CA ASN A 83 21.73 23.80 18.80
C ASN A 83 20.93 23.42 17.54
N GLN A 84 21.28 23.95 16.36
CA GLN A 84 20.56 23.67 15.12
C GLN A 84 21.54 23.26 14.02
N THR A 85 21.47 21.99 13.64
CA THR A 85 22.37 21.36 12.65
C THR A 85 21.69 21.09 11.31
N ASN A 86 20.35 21.08 11.30
CA ASN A 86 19.51 20.99 10.12
C ASN A 86 19.25 22.43 9.61
N THR A 87 19.74 22.73 8.41
CA THR A 87 19.86 24.11 7.92
C THR A 87 19.49 24.19 6.45
N LEU A 88 19.02 25.36 6.00
CA LEU A 88 18.71 25.54 4.59
C LEU A 88 19.98 25.38 3.73
N SER A 89 21.12 25.94 4.15
CA SER A 89 22.39 25.79 3.41
C SER A 89 22.79 24.35 3.08
N LYS A 90 22.38 23.38 3.91
CA LYS A 90 22.56 21.94 3.63
C LYS A 90 21.38 21.35 2.86
N ALA A 91 20.16 21.68 3.29
CA ALA A 91 18.93 21.12 2.73
C ALA A 91 18.77 21.40 1.24
N ILE A 92 19.07 22.62 0.78
CA ILE A 92 18.92 23.00 -0.62
C ILE A 92 20.22 22.89 -1.43
N GLN A 93 21.27 22.36 -0.82
CA GLN A 93 22.48 21.97 -1.53
C GLN A 93 22.32 20.56 -2.14
N TYR A 94 23.13 20.25 -3.15
CA TYR A 94 23.28 18.88 -3.63
C TYR A 94 23.63 17.93 -2.48
N CYS A 95 23.03 16.74 -2.50
CA CYS A 95 23.29 15.69 -1.52
C CYS A 95 23.56 14.33 -2.19
N SER A 96 23.97 13.36 -1.37
CA SER A 96 24.14 11.97 -1.81
C SER A 96 22.83 11.37 -2.28
N GLY A 97 22.88 10.40 -3.21
CA GLY A 97 21.71 9.61 -3.60
C GLY A 97 21.11 8.78 -2.47
N ARG A 98 21.80 8.67 -1.33
CA ARG A 98 21.25 8.10 -0.10
C ARG A 98 20.27 9.03 0.63
N GLY A 99 20.35 10.33 0.38
CA GLY A 99 19.65 11.36 1.14
C GLY A 99 20.37 11.78 2.43
N SER A 100 19.69 12.55 3.29
CA SER A 100 20.23 13.09 4.54
C SER A 100 20.65 11.97 5.50
N PRO A 101 21.91 11.98 6.00
CA PRO A 101 22.37 11.04 7.02
C PRO A 101 21.57 11.11 8.32
N ALA A 102 21.12 12.31 8.72
CA ALA A 102 20.36 12.49 9.95
C ALA A 102 18.94 11.91 9.81
N LEU A 103 18.26 12.19 8.70
CA LEU A 103 16.94 11.62 8.44
C LEU A 103 16.98 10.09 8.24
N THR A 104 17.98 9.57 7.52
CA THR A 104 18.17 8.12 7.38
C THR A 104 18.46 7.45 8.72
N SER A 105 19.17 8.10 9.63
CA SER A 105 19.35 7.60 11.01
C SER A 105 18.01 7.50 11.76
N LEU A 106 17.17 8.54 11.68
CA LEU A 106 15.85 8.53 12.34
C LEU A 106 14.96 7.39 11.83
N PHE A 107 14.95 7.16 10.51
CA PHE A 107 14.20 6.03 9.94
C PHE A 107 14.85 4.68 10.22
N ARG A 108 16.18 4.61 10.35
CA ARG A 108 16.89 3.40 10.77
C ARG A 108 16.52 3.02 12.20
N ASP A 109 16.50 3.98 13.11
CA ASP A 109 16.11 3.74 14.50
C ASP A 109 14.65 3.28 14.59
N PHE A 110 13.76 3.95 13.85
CA PHE A 110 12.36 3.55 13.72
C PHE A 110 12.22 2.12 13.17
N THR A 111 12.85 1.82 12.04
CA THR A 111 12.83 0.48 11.40
C THR A 111 13.36 -0.60 12.34
N SER A 112 14.47 -0.34 13.03
CA SER A 112 15.08 -1.26 13.99
C SER A 112 14.14 -1.58 15.14
N LYS A 113 13.50 -0.55 15.71
CA LYS A 113 12.60 -0.68 16.86
C LYS A 113 11.30 -1.40 16.47
N PHE A 114 10.78 -1.15 15.27
CA PHE A 114 9.40 -1.47 14.92
C PHE A 114 9.23 -2.58 13.88
N MET A 115 10.03 -2.57 12.83
CA MET A 115 9.94 -3.58 11.76
C MET A 115 10.85 -4.77 12.04
N ARG A 116 11.96 -4.54 12.75
CA ARG A 116 12.91 -5.57 13.22
C ARG A 116 13.31 -6.54 12.11
N PRO A 117 14.10 -6.09 11.10
CA PRO A 117 14.52 -6.94 9.99
C PRO A 117 15.11 -8.29 10.44
N GLY A 118 14.80 -9.37 9.71
CA GLY A 118 15.14 -10.75 10.05
C GLY A 118 16.62 -11.14 9.86
N TYR A 119 17.49 -10.19 9.51
CA TYR A 119 18.90 -10.37 9.19
C TYR A 119 19.73 -9.16 9.66
N ALA A 120 21.04 -9.31 9.79
CA ALA A 120 21.91 -8.35 10.48
C ALA A 120 22.37 -7.16 9.61
N ASP A 121 22.64 -7.38 8.33
CA ASP A 121 23.32 -6.43 7.42
C ASP A 121 22.35 -5.74 6.44
N TRP A 122 21.17 -5.38 6.96
CA TRP A 122 20.20 -4.55 6.25
C TRP A 122 20.64 -3.07 6.21
N ASP A 123 20.17 -2.40 5.18
CA ASP A 123 20.49 -1.01 4.89
C ASP A 123 19.25 -0.21 4.46
N LEU A 124 19.38 1.12 4.50
CA LEU A 124 18.31 2.08 4.26
C LEU A 124 18.83 3.28 3.47
N LEU A 125 18.04 3.68 2.47
CA LEU A 125 18.26 4.88 1.67
C LEU A 125 16.92 5.56 1.34
N LEU A 126 16.92 6.88 1.20
CA LEU A 126 15.70 7.63 0.90
C LEU A 126 15.31 7.52 -0.58
N ASN A 127 14.02 7.67 -0.88
CA ASN A 127 13.45 7.71 -2.23
C ASN A 127 12.36 8.79 -2.36
N SER A 128 11.88 9.03 -3.57
CA SER A 128 10.85 10.05 -3.82
C SER A 128 9.41 9.54 -3.64
N GLY A 129 9.21 8.55 -2.77
CA GLY A 129 7.97 7.82 -2.52
C GLY A 129 7.89 6.48 -3.28
N SER A 130 6.94 5.61 -2.89
CA SER A 130 6.85 4.23 -3.40
C SER A 130 6.83 4.09 -4.92
N THR A 131 6.19 4.99 -5.68
CA THR A 131 6.21 4.90 -7.16
C THR A 131 7.63 5.04 -7.72
N ASP A 132 8.40 6.00 -7.19
CA ASP A 132 9.81 6.17 -7.55
C ASP A 132 10.65 4.99 -7.06
N GLY A 133 10.36 4.50 -5.85
CA GLY A 133 11.01 3.33 -5.27
C GLY A 133 10.82 2.08 -6.13
N TRP A 134 9.57 1.77 -6.47
CA TRP A 134 9.20 0.62 -7.28
C TRP A 134 9.84 0.66 -8.67
N ASN A 135 9.82 1.82 -9.32
CA ASN A 135 10.44 1.99 -10.63
C ASN A 135 11.93 1.68 -10.61
N LYS A 136 12.63 2.02 -9.52
CA LYS A 136 14.03 1.65 -9.34
C LYS A 136 14.23 0.16 -9.11
N VAL A 137 13.32 -0.53 -8.42
CA VAL A 137 13.36 -1.99 -8.25
C VAL A 137 13.14 -2.71 -9.58
N VAL A 138 12.14 -2.28 -10.38
CA VAL A 138 11.94 -2.81 -11.75
C VAL A 138 13.18 -2.59 -12.61
N GLY A 139 13.71 -1.37 -12.62
CA GLY A 139 14.92 -1.05 -13.38
C GLY A 139 16.19 -1.75 -12.88
N LEU A 140 16.17 -2.26 -11.64
CA LEU A 140 17.25 -3.01 -11.02
C LEU A 140 17.24 -4.49 -11.44
N LEU A 141 16.04 -5.10 -11.44
CA LEU A 141 15.88 -6.55 -11.47
C LEU A 141 15.32 -7.09 -12.79
N CYS A 142 14.49 -6.33 -13.50
CA CYS A 142 13.80 -6.83 -14.70
C CYS A 142 14.63 -6.60 -15.97
N GLU A 143 14.66 -7.61 -16.84
CA GLU A 143 15.00 -7.46 -18.26
C GLU A 143 13.73 -7.14 -19.08
N TYR A 144 13.90 -6.66 -20.31
CA TYR A 144 12.78 -6.49 -21.24
C TYR A 144 12.11 -7.85 -21.50
N GLY A 145 10.78 -7.89 -21.39
CA GLY A 145 9.99 -9.12 -21.59
C GLY A 145 9.95 -10.07 -20.39
N ASP A 146 10.57 -9.74 -19.25
CA ASP A 146 10.49 -10.57 -18.04
C ASP A 146 9.06 -10.63 -17.47
N TYR A 147 8.81 -11.64 -16.63
CA TYR A 147 7.55 -11.79 -15.89
C TYR A 147 7.70 -11.33 -14.43
N ILE A 148 6.67 -10.69 -13.89
CA ILE A 148 6.59 -10.20 -12.51
C ILE A 148 5.36 -10.79 -11.85
N ILE A 149 5.54 -11.42 -10.70
CA ILE A 149 4.44 -12.00 -9.92
C ILE A 149 3.68 -10.87 -9.25
N VAL A 150 2.36 -10.87 -9.38
CA VAL A 150 1.47 -9.85 -8.82
C VAL A 150 0.20 -10.49 -8.27
N GLU A 151 -0.46 -9.76 -7.39
CA GLU A 151 -1.83 -10.03 -6.97
C GLU A 151 -2.80 -9.99 -8.17
N GLU A 152 -3.83 -10.84 -8.14
CA GLU A 152 -4.89 -10.94 -9.15
C GLU A 152 -5.54 -9.60 -9.50
N HIS A 153 -5.66 -8.73 -8.50
CA HIS A 153 -5.95 -7.31 -8.67
C HIS A 153 -4.80 -6.52 -8.08
N THR A 154 -4.18 -5.62 -8.83
CA THR A 154 -2.96 -4.92 -8.40
C THR A 154 -3.04 -3.41 -8.61
N PHE A 155 -2.14 -2.68 -7.94
CA PHE A 155 -2.07 -1.23 -8.02
C PHE A 155 -1.75 -0.80 -9.47
N PRO A 156 -2.58 0.00 -10.14
CA PRO A 156 -2.44 0.22 -11.59
C PRO A 156 -1.10 0.88 -11.96
N SER A 157 -0.64 1.81 -11.14
CA SER A 157 0.60 2.55 -11.40
C SER A 157 1.87 1.72 -11.17
N SER A 158 1.78 0.58 -10.46
CA SER A 158 2.92 -0.35 -10.34
C SER A 158 3.32 -0.91 -11.71
N GLN A 159 2.36 -1.05 -12.63
CA GLN A 159 2.58 -1.66 -13.93
C GLN A 159 3.12 -0.69 -14.98
N SER A 160 3.05 0.61 -14.71
CA SER A 160 3.27 1.67 -15.71
C SER A 160 4.69 1.74 -16.26
N LEU A 161 5.70 1.23 -15.52
CA LEU A 161 7.06 1.13 -16.02
C LEU A 161 7.34 -0.20 -16.72
N TRP A 162 6.93 -1.33 -16.13
CA TRP A 162 7.28 -2.64 -16.68
C TRP A 162 6.51 -2.96 -17.96
N ALA A 163 5.27 -2.48 -18.08
CA ALA A 163 4.44 -2.77 -19.26
C ALA A 163 5.05 -2.27 -20.57
N PRO A 164 5.55 -1.02 -20.68
CA PRO A 164 6.28 -0.58 -21.87
C PRO A 164 7.64 -1.25 -22.05
N MET A 165 8.21 -1.90 -21.02
CA MET A 165 9.37 -2.80 -21.16
C MET A 165 8.99 -4.16 -21.77
N GLY A 166 7.72 -4.38 -22.12
CA GLY A 166 7.20 -5.66 -22.60
C GLY A 166 7.07 -6.72 -21.50
N CYS A 167 7.38 -6.38 -20.25
CA CYS A 167 7.21 -7.27 -19.12
C CYS A 167 5.73 -7.58 -18.87
N LYS A 168 5.46 -8.76 -18.30
CA LYS A 168 4.12 -9.29 -18.08
C LYS A 168 3.87 -9.58 -16.60
N GLY A 169 2.65 -9.37 -16.15
CA GLY A 169 2.19 -9.77 -14.83
C GLY A 169 1.83 -11.26 -14.81
N VAL A 170 2.20 -11.94 -13.73
CA VAL A 170 1.76 -13.30 -13.40
C VAL A 170 0.76 -13.17 -12.25
N PRO A 171 -0.55 -13.13 -12.53
CA PRO A 171 -1.57 -12.96 -11.50
C PRO A 171 -1.65 -14.20 -10.61
N ILE A 172 -1.53 -14.01 -9.31
CA ILE A 172 -1.79 -15.03 -8.30
C ILE A 172 -3.14 -14.78 -7.68
N LYS A 173 -3.96 -15.83 -7.60
CA LYS A 173 -5.32 -15.76 -7.04
C LYS A 173 -5.33 -15.20 -5.62
N MET A 174 -6.43 -14.55 -5.30
CA MET A 174 -6.65 -13.94 -3.99
C MET A 174 -7.95 -14.44 -3.35
N ASP A 175 -7.99 -14.36 -2.02
CA ASP A 175 -9.23 -14.37 -1.24
C ASP A 175 -9.33 -13.09 -0.39
N LYS A 176 -10.29 -13.03 0.54
CA LYS A 176 -10.50 -11.88 1.45
C LYS A 176 -9.29 -11.50 2.30
N ASP A 177 -8.35 -12.42 2.49
CA ASP A 177 -7.11 -12.23 3.23
C ASP A 177 -5.90 -11.97 2.31
N GLY A 178 -6.10 -11.91 0.99
CA GLY A 178 -5.09 -11.52 0.00
C GLY A 178 -4.59 -12.70 -0.85
N MET A 179 -3.34 -12.60 -1.33
CA MET A 179 -2.71 -13.61 -2.18
C MET A 179 -2.72 -15.01 -1.55
N ILE A 180 -3.12 -16.02 -2.33
CA ILE A 180 -3.19 -17.43 -1.90
C ILE A 180 -1.82 -18.11 -2.14
N PRO A 181 -1.09 -18.54 -1.09
CA PRO A 181 0.23 -19.17 -1.21
C PRO A 181 0.22 -20.44 -2.05
N GLU A 182 -0.84 -21.25 -1.94
CA GLU A 182 -0.99 -22.50 -2.69
C GLU A 182 -1.09 -22.25 -4.20
N ASP A 183 -1.70 -21.13 -4.60
CA ASP A 183 -1.78 -20.74 -6.01
C ASP A 183 -0.43 -20.21 -6.51
N LEU A 184 0.30 -19.45 -5.69
CA LEU A 184 1.68 -19.02 -5.97
C LEU A 184 2.58 -20.23 -6.23
N GLU A 185 2.60 -21.20 -5.33
CA GLU A 185 3.41 -22.41 -5.47
C GLU A 185 3.01 -23.21 -6.72
N ARG A 186 1.69 -23.42 -6.93
CA ARG A 186 1.16 -24.11 -8.11
C ARG A 186 1.58 -23.46 -9.43
N VAL A 187 1.52 -22.12 -9.51
CA VAL A 187 1.91 -21.38 -10.72
C VAL A 187 3.40 -21.55 -11.01
N LEU A 188 4.25 -21.47 -9.97
CA LEU A 188 5.70 -21.61 -10.12
C LEU A 188 6.13 -23.04 -10.45
N ASP A 189 5.48 -24.05 -9.86
CA ASP A 189 5.71 -25.47 -10.17
C ASP A 189 5.39 -25.82 -11.62
N LYS A 190 4.27 -25.27 -12.14
CA LYS A 190 3.83 -25.54 -13.51
C LYS A 190 4.44 -24.59 -14.54
N TRP A 191 5.37 -23.72 -14.14
CA TRP A 191 5.86 -22.64 -14.99
C TRP A 191 6.43 -23.16 -16.31
N ASP A 192 7.35 -24.13 -16.24
CA ASP A 192 8.04 -24.65 -17.43
C ASP A 192 7.10 -25.43 -18.37
N GLU A 193 6.03 -26.03 -17.83
CA GLU A 193 4.98 -26.72 -18.61
C GLU A 193 4.06 -25.73 -19.34
N THR A 194 3.70 -24.65 -18.65
CA THR A 194 2.75 -23.64 -19.15
C THR A 194 3.41 -22.59 -20.03
N HIS A 195 4.71 -22.33 -19.83
CA HIS A 195 5.50 -21.34 -20.53
C HIS A 195 6.82 -21.96 -21.02
N PRO A 196 6.77 -22.95 -21.93
CA PRO A 196 7.96 -23.68 -22.36
C PRO A 196 9.00 -22.75 -22.99
N GLY A 197 10.22 -22.79 -22.46
CA GLY A 197 11.35 -21.96 -22.91
C GLY A 197 11.32 -20.52 -22.41
N VAL A 198 10.36 -20.15 -21.56
CA VAL A 198 10.27 -18.83 -20.93
C VAL A 198 10.90 -18.87 -19.55
N LYS A 199 11.77 -17.90 -19.25
CA LYS A 199 12.40 -17.74 -17.94
C LYS A 199 11.33 -17.56 -16.85
N ARG A 200 11.46 -18.30 -15.74
CA ARG A 200 10.59 -18.17 -14.56
C ARG A 200 10.65 -16.75 -13.98
N PRO A 201 9.53 -16.16 -13.54
CA PRO A 201 9.55 -14.89 -12.82
C PRO A 201 10.36 -15.03 -11.53
N HIS A 202 11.07 -13.97 -11.16
CA HIS A 202 11.93 -13.93 -9.97
C HIS A 202 11.72 -12.66 -9.13
N LEU A 203 10.63 -11.95 -9.37
CA LEU A 203 10.25 -10.74 -8.64
C LEU A 203 8.75 -10.79 -8.35
N LEU A 204 8.40 -10.68 -7.06
CA LEU A 204 7.04 -10.51 -6.56
C LEU A 204 6.83 -9.05 -6.17
N TYR A 205 5.76 -8.44 -6.67
CA TYR A 205 5.22 -7.18 -6.16
C TYR A 205 3.93 -7.47 -5.38
N THR A 206 3.86 -7.06 -4.12
CA THR A 206 2.70 -7.25 -3.25
C THR A 206 2.46 -6.03 -2.37
N VAL A 207 1.18 -5.78 -2.05
CA VAL A 207 0.74 -4.78 -1.08
C VAL A 207 0.11 -5.51 0.11
N PRO A 208 0.89 -5.88 1.15
CA PRO A 208 0.43 -6.85 2.15
C PRO A 208 -0.66 -6.36 3.09
N VAL A 209 -0.76 -5.05 3.30
CA VAL A 209 -1.70 -4.41 4.23
C VAL A 209 -2.58 -3.45 3.45
N GLY A 210 -3.90 -3.56 3.63
CA GLY A 210 -4.86 -2.68 2.96
C GLY A 210 -4.68 -2.68 1.44
N GLN A 211 -4.55 -3.88 0.87
CA GLN A 211 -4.19 -4.15 -0.52
C GLN A 211 -4.97 -3.25 -1.49
N ASN A 212 -4.31 -2.68 -2.50
CA ASN A 212 -4.97 -1.82 -3.48
C ASN A 212 -5.24 -2.62 -4.76
N PRO A 213 -6.51 -2.96 -5.08
CA PRO A 213 -7.73 -2.29 -4.62
C PRO A 213 -8.54 -2.98 -3.50
N THR A 214 -8.25 -4.23 -3.16
CA THR A 214 -9.19 -5.12 -2.45
C THR A 214 -9.47 -4.74 -1.00
N GLY A 215 -8.55 -4.03 -0.35
CA GLY A 215 -8.56 -3.77 1.11
C GLY A 215 -8.09 -4.97 1.95
N ALA A 216 -7.75 -6.10 1.32
CA ALA A 216 -7.29 -7.30 1.99
C ALA A 216 -5.99 -7.06 2.77
N THR A 217 -5.76 -7.84 3.82
CA THR A 217 -4.54 -7.76 4.63
C THR A 217 -4.05 -9.17 4.94
N LEU A 218 -2.83 -9.48 4.52
CA LEU A 218 -2.22 -10.80 4.71
C LEU A 218 -1.99 -11.07 6.21
N PRO A 219 -2.54 -12.16 6.77
CA PRO A 219 -2.19 -12.62 8.10
C PRO A 219 -0.74 -13.12 8.14
N PHE A 220 -0.16 -13.22 9.34
CA PHE A 220 1.25 -13.55 9.52
C PHE A 220 1.61 -14.92 8.93
N GLU A 221 0.78 -15.92 9.16
CA GLU A 221 0.96 -17.29 8.67
C GLU A 221 1.01 -17.34 7.15
N ARG A 222 0.21 -16.50 6.49
CA ARG A 222 0.18 -16.40 5.03
C ARG A 222 1.40 -15.67 4.47
N LYS A 223 1.88 -14.63 5.14
CA LYS A 223 3.19 -14.01 4.82
C LYS A 223 4.33 -15.03 4.96
N GLN A 224 4.31 -15.87 6.00
CA GLN A 224 5.31 -16.93 6.16
C GLN A 224 5.28 -17.93 5.01
N ALA A 225 4.10 -18.44 4.64
CA ALA A 225 3.96 -19.38 3.53
C ALA A 225 4.40 -18.79 2.16
N ILE A 226 4.04 -17.53 1.89
CA ILE A 226 4.50 -16.81 0.69
C ILE A 226 6.02 -16.65 0.72
N TYR A 227 6.59 -16.23 1.85
CA TYR A 227 8.03 -16.06 1.99
C TYR A 227 8.78 -17.38 1.79
N ASP A 228 8.31 -18.48 2.38
CA ASP A 228 8.91 -19.82 2.22
C ASP A 228 8.86 -20.28 0.75
N THR A 229 7.76 -19.99 0.06
CA THR A 229 7.63 -20.20 -1.39
C THR A 229 8.65 -19.36 -2.18
N CYS A 230 8.78 -18.08 -1.84
CA CYS A 230 9.78 -17.21 -2.46
C CYS A 230 11.22 -17.67 -2.20
N VAL A 231 11.51 -18.28 -1.04
CA VAL A 231 12.81 -18.92 -0.79
C VAL A 231 12.99 -20.16 -1.68
N LYS A 232 11.97 -21.03 -1.79
CA LYS A 232 12.01 -22.27 -2.58
C LYS A 232 12.28 -22.02 -4.07
N TYR A 233 11.64 -21.01 -4.66
CA TYR A 233 11.77 -20.68 -6.09
C TYR A 233 12.75 -19.55 -6.38
N ASP A 234 13.42 -19.06 -5.34
CA ASP A 234 14.37 -17.96 -5.41
C ASP A 234 13.78 -16.69 -6.06
N ILE A 235 12.83 -16.09 -5.36
CA ILE A 235 12.09 -14.88 -5.77
C ILE A 235 12.44 -13.73 -4.82
N ILE A 236 12.70 -12.55 -5.39
CA ILE A 236 12.80 -11.30 -4.62
C ILE A 236 11.40 -10.79 -4.32
N ILE A 237 11.15 -10.36 -3.08
CA ILE A 237 9.88 -9.77 -2.68
C ILE A 237 10.04 -8.25 -2.63
N CYS A 238 9.32 -7.53 -3.48
CA CYS A 238 9.11 -6.11 -3.30
C CYS A 238 7.82 -5.89 -2.49
N GLU A 239 8.00 -5.52 -1.23
CA GLU A 239 6.91 -5.23 -0.30
C GLU A 239 6.59 -3.72 -0.40
N ASP A 240 5.55 -3.34 -1.15
CA ASP A 240 5.06 -1.96 -1.19
C ASP A 240 3.97 -1.76 -0.14
N ASP A 241 4.31 -1.12 0.97
CA ASP A 241 3.46 -1.13 2.16
C ASP A 241 3.10 0.30 2.66
N PRO A 242 2.45 1.11 1.81
CA PRO A 242 2.11 2.49 2.14
C PRO A 242 1.05 2.59 3.24
N TYR A 243 0.41 1.47 3.60
CA TYR A 243 -0.69 1.39 4.56
C TYR A 243 -0.34 0.57 5.80
N TYR A 244 0.92 0.20 6.03
CA TYR A 244 1.33 -0.66 7.14
C TYR A 244 0.79 -0.19 8.51
N PHE A 245 0.84 1.13 8.76
CA PHE A 245 0.37 1.73 10.00
C PHE A 245 -1.15 1.97 10.04
N LEU A 246 -1.86 1.68 8.95
CA LEU A 246 -3.32 1.74 8.86
C LEU A 246 -3.95 0.34 9.01
N GLN A 247 -3.33 -0.59 9.74
CA GLN A 247 -3.99 -1.84 10.14
C GLN A 247 -5.05 -1.51 11.19
N LEU A 248 -6.31 -1.65 10.81
CA LEU A 248 -7.43 -1.18 11.61
C LEU A 248 -7.80 -2.22 12.68
N PRO A 249 -8.34 -1.80 13.84
CA PRO A 249 -8.95 -2.75 14.75
C PRO A 249 -10.09 -3.50 14.06
N GLU A 250 -10.49 -4.64 14.62
CA GLU A 250 -11.68 -5.36 14.18
C GLU A 250 -12.91 -4.45 14.21
N TYR A 251 -13.76 -4.53 13.18
CA TYR A 251 -15.00 -3.79 13.14
C TYR A 251 -15.98 -4.38 14.16
N VAL A 252 -16.57 -3.52 14.99
CA VAL A 252 -17.64 -3.89 15.91
C VAL A 252 -18.93 -3.20 15.45
N PRO A 253 -20.03 -3.96 15.21
CA PRO A 253 -21.32 -3.38 14.84
C PRO A 253 -21.81 -2.34 15.84
N LEU A 254 -22.47 -1.29 15.35
CA LEU A 254 -22.91 -0.15 16.18
C LEU A 254 -23.67 -0.56 17.45
N HIS A 255 -24.52 -1.59 17.37
CA HIS A 255 -25.33 -2.08 18.48
C HIS A 255 -24.55 -2.93 19.51
N GLU A 256 -23.33 -3.34 19.20
CA GLU A 256 -22.44 -4.12 20.07
C GLU A 256 -21.31 -3.27 20.69
N ARG A 257 -21.12 -2.04 20.20
CA ARG A 257 -20.09 -1.12 20.71
C ARG A 257 -20.40 -0.75 22.16
N LYS A 258 -19.43 -0.98 23.06
CA LYS A 258 -19.50 -0.52 24.45
C LYS A 258 -18.94 0.90 24.53
N GLU A 259 -19.59 1.78 25.30
CA GLU A 259 -19.11 3.18 25.54
C GLU A 259 -17.67 3.22 26.10
N ASP A 260 -17.23 2.18 26.80
CA ASP A 260 -15.91 2.04 27.43
C ASP A 260 -14.88 1.22 26.62
N SER A 261 -15.04 1.12 25.29
CA SER A 261 -14.07 0.41 24.44
C SER A 261 -12.74 1.17 24.42
N LYS A 262 -11.83 0.77 25.32
CA LYS A 262 -10.53 1.42 25.57
C LYS A 262 -9.78 1.75 24.29
N VAL A 263 -9.50 3.04 24.11
CA VAL A 263 -8.40 3.53 23.26
C VAL A 263 -7.11 2.84 23.73
N VAL A 264 -6.27 2.39 22.80
CA VAL A 264 -4.98 1.77 23.13
C VAL A 264 -4.19 2.77 23.99
N GLU A 265 -4.04 2.48 25.28
CA GLU A 265 -3.55 3.46 26.28
C GLU A 265 -2.05 3.76 26.14
N ASN A 266 -1.27 2.98 25.39
CA ASN A 266 0.17 3.24 25.20
C ASN A 266 0.77 2.74 23.86
N ASP A 267 1.89 3.37 23.48
CA ASP A 267 2.64 3.17 22.24
C ASP A 267 3.23 1.75 22.06
N THR A 268 3.42 1.00 23.15
CA THR A 268 4.03 -0.35 23.14
C THR A 268 3.00 -1.44 22.82
N ASP A 269 1.73 -1.19 23.11
CA ASP A 269 0.65 -2.13 22.87
C ASP A 269 0.16 -2.11 21.42
N LEU A 270 0.25 -0.99 20.70
CA LEU A 270 -0.07 -0.92 19.27
C LEU A 270 0.73 -1.94 18.47
N MET A 271 2.04 -1.99 18.68
CA MET A 271 2.93 -2.82 17.87
C MET A 271 2.68 -4.32 18.04
N LYS A 272 2.06 -4.71 19.15
CA LYS A 272 1.60 -6.10 19.37
C LYS A 272 0.34 -6.42 18.58
N THR A 273 -0.42 -5.40 18.16
CA THR A 273 -1.64 -5.56 17.36
C THR A 273 -1.39 -5.56 15.85
N LEU A 274 -0.24 -5.03 15.41
CA LEU A 274 0.11 -4.99 13.99
C LEU A 274 0.67 -6.34 13.53
N VAL A 275 0.15 -6.86 12.43
CA VAL A 275 0.73 -8.00 11.71
C VAL A 275 2.11 -7.59 11.20
N SER A 276 3.13 -8.39 11.52
CA SER A 276 4.52 -8.11 11.15
C SER A 276 4.73 -8.07 9.63
N PRO A 277 5.65 -7.23 9.11
CA PRO A 277 5.95 -7.12 7.68
C PRO A 277 6.82 -8.30 7.20
N PHE A 278 6.94 -8.49 5.89
CA PHE A 278 7.83 -9.50 5.31
C PHE A 278 9.30 -9.31 5.73
N ILE A 279 9.76 -8.05 5.83
CA ILE A 279 11.13 -7.77 6.26
C ILE A 279 11.45 -8.34 7.67
N HIS A 280 10.44 -8.55 8.52
CA HIS A 280 10.61 -9.13 9.85
C HIS A 280 11.01 -10.61 9.82
N ILE A 281 10.49 -11.36 8.85
CA ILE A 281 10.75 -12.80 8.66
C ILE A 281 11.84 -13.07 7.61
N ASP A 282 12.38 -12.01 7.00
CA ASP A 282 13.38 -12.08 5.94
C ASP A 282 14.75 -12.49 6.48
N HIS A 283 14.98 -13.79 6.62
CA HIS A 283 16.25 -14.33 7.07
C HIS A 283 17.29 -14.50 5.95
N GLN A 284 16.94 -14.21 4.69
CA GLN A 284 17.86 -14.28 3.54
C GLN A 284 18.19 -12.91 2.94
N GLY A 285 17.53 -11.83 3.38
CA GLY A 285 17.71 -10.50 2.82
C GLY A 285 17.08 -10.34 1.43
N ARG A 286 16.04 -11.14 1.09
CA ARG A 286 15.38 -11.13 -0.23
C ARG A 286 14.19 -10.17 -0.33
N VAL A 287 13.89 -9.44 0.74
CA VAL A 287 12.82 -8.42 0.76
C VAL A 287 13.42 -7.04 0.49
N ILE A 288 12.85 -6.34 -0.49
CA ILE A 288 13.02 -4.91 -0.70
C ILE A 288 11.72 -4.24 -0.28
N ARG A 289 11.69 -3.66 0.92
CA ARG A 289 10.52 -2.94 1.43
C ARG A 289 10.52 -1.50 0.94
N LEU A 290 9.37 -1.03 0.46
CA LEU A 290 9.12 0.37 0.11
C LEU A 290 8.26 1.03 1.19
N GLU A 291 8.80 2.09 1.76
CA GLU A 291 8.12 2.95 2.72
C GLU A 291 7.85 4.33 2.11
N THR A 292 6.77 4.97 2.55
CA THR A 292 6.36 6.28 2.03
C THR A 292 5.70 7.15 3.09
N MET A 293 6.02 8.44 3.05
CA MET A 293 5.36 9.44 3.91
C MET A 293 4.02 9.90 3.32
N SER A 294 3.61 9.35 2.16
CA SER A 294 2.46 9.84 1.42
C SER A 294 1.11 9.58 2.08
N LYS A 295 1.02 8.53 2.91
CA LYS A 295 -0.22 8.11 3.59
C LYS A 295 -0.20 8.36 5.10
N THR A 296 0.93 8.87 5.62
CA THR A 296 1.15 9.09 7.05
C THR A 296 1.42 10.55 7.38
N LEU A 297 2.14 11.30 6.53
CA LEU A 297 2.42 12.74 6.73
C LEU A 297 1.86 13.63 5.61
N GLY A 298 1.74 13.09 4.40
CA GLY A 298 1.11 13.78 3.29
C GLY A 298 1.76 13.47 1.94
N PRO A 299 0.97 13.30 0.86
CA PRO A 299 1.48 12.91 -0.44
C PRO A 299 2.40 13.99 -1.04
N GLY A 300 2.16 15.27 -0.82
CA GLY A 300 2.95 16.37 -1.39
C GLY A 300 4.44 16.33 -1.03
N ASN A 301 4.80 15.64 0.05
CA ASN A 301 6.19 15.51 0.51
C ASN A 301 7.09 14.81 -0.51
N ARG A 302 6.55 13.91 -1.34
CA ARG A 302 7.33 13.09 -2.30
C ARG A 302 8.58 12.47 -1.65
N LEU A 303 8.37 11.87 -0.47
CA LEU A 303 9.44 11.28 0.34
C LEU A 303 9.02 9.88 0.79
N GLY A 304 9.97 8.96 0.71
CA GLY A 304 9.90 7.61 1.24
C GLY A 304 11.30 7.07 1.46
N TYR A 305 11.42 5.78 1.73
CA TYR A 305 12.71 5.09 1.88
C TYR A 305 12.59 3.61 1.52
N PHE A 306 13.74 2.99 1.25
CA PHE A 306 13.83 1.54 1.09
C PHE A 306 14.39 0.92 2.37
N VAL A 307 13.99 -0.32 2.68
CA VAL A 307 14.69 -1.19 3.61
C VAL A 307 15.02 -2.48 2.86
N CYS A 308 16.31 -2.80 2.72
CA CYS A 308 16.78 -3.94 1.93
C CYS A 308 18.22 -4.31 2.32
N ASN A 309 18.78 -5.38 1.76
CA ASN A 309 20.16 -5.75 2.06
C ASN A 309 21.14 -4.70 1.52
N SER A 310 22.36 -4.68 2.09
CA SER A 310 23.40 -3.70 1.71
C SER A 310 23.76 -3.72 0.21
N PHE A 311 23.68 -4.89 -0.44
CA PHE A 311 23.94 -5.03 -1.87
C PHE A 311 22.85 -4.33 -2.71
N PHE A 312 21.57 -4.57 -2.44
CA PHE A 312 20.49 -3.88 -3.14
C PHE A 312 20.50 -2.38 -2.82
N ALA A 313 20.81 -1.98 -1.58
CA ALA A 313 20.92 -0.58 -1.23
C ALA A 313 22.01 0.13 -2.06
N GLU A 314 23.19 -0.46 -2.22
CA GLU A 314 24.26 0.07 -3.08
C GLU A 314 23.76 0.27 -4.53
N ARG A 315 23.11 -0.75 -5.10
CA ARG A 315 22.61 -0.68 -6.48
C ARG A 315 21.48 0.34 -6.63
N LEU A 316 20.62 0.47 -5.63
CA LEU A 316 19.55 1.46 -5.59
C LEU A 316 20.11 2.89 -5.41
N VAL A 317 21.25 3.07 -4.73
CA VAL A 317 21.95 4.37 -4.74
C VAL A 317 22.32 4.72 -6.18
N HIS A 318 23.03 3.86 -6.91
CA HIS A 318 23.37 4.10 -8.31
C HIS A 318 22.13 4.30 -9.20
N ALA A 319 21.02 3.62 -8.88
CA ALA A 319 19.74 3.86 -9.50
C ALA A 319 19.28 5.32 -9.31
N THR A 320 19.26 5.76 -8.06
CA THR A 320 18.91 7.12 -7.65
C THR A 320 19.79 8.17 -8.29
N GLU A 321 21.11 7.95 -8.35
CA GLU A 321 22.07 8.98 -8.78
C GLU A 321 21.86 9.51 -10.21
N VAL A 322 21.27 8.70 -11.09
CA VAL A 322 21.04 9.07 -12.50
C VAL A 322 19.55 9.24 -12.85
N VAL A 323 18.64 8.91 -11.94
CA VAL A 323 17.18 9.06 -12.15
C VAL A 323 16.68 10.31 -11.45
N SER A 324 16.74 10.34 -10.12
CA SER A 324 16.19 11.45 -9.31
C SER A 324 17.27 12.25 -8.57
N GLN A 325 18.53 11.81 -8.63
CA GLN A 325 19.69 12.26 -7.86
C GLN A 325 19.58 12.08 -6.34
N ALA A 326 18.49 12.53 -5.73
CA ALA A 326 18.08 12.35 -4.34
C ALA A 326 16.62 12.87 -4.17
N PRO A 327 15.91 12.54 -3.08
CA PRO A 327 14.63 13.18 -2.77
C PRO A 327 14.78 14.69 -2.55
N CYS A 328 13.67 15.44 -2.65
CA CYS A 328 13.68 16.88 -2.48
C CYS A 328 14.27 17.27 -1.11
N GLY A 329 15.28 18.13 -1.11
CA GLY A 329 15.97 18.56 0.10
C GLY A 329 15.09 19.35 1.08
N TRP A 330 14.10 20.09 0.58
CA TRP A 330 13.08 20.73 1.41
C TRP A 330 12.27 19.69 2.20
N SER A 331 11.72 18.70 1.51
CA SER A 331 10.94 17.64 2.16
C SER A 331 11.77 16.88 3.20
N GLN A 332 13.03 16.60 2.88
CA GLN A 332 13.96 15.95 3.82
C GLN A 332 14.17 16.80 5.08
N ALA A 333 14.50 18.08 4.93
CA ALA A 333 14.78 18.95 6.07
C ALA A 333 13.56 19.21 6.95
N ILE A 334 12.39 19.42 6.35
CA ILE A 334 11.13 19.64 7.08
C ILE A 334 10.76 18.40 7.89
N ILE A 335 10.78 17.22 7.26
CA ILE A 335 10.41 15.97 7.93
C ILE A 335 11.47 15.57 8.97
N GLU A 336 12.76 15.80 8.69
CA GLU A 336 13.81 15.57 9.68
C GLU A 336 13.58 16.39 10.95
N GLU A 337 13.26 17.68 10.79
CA GLU A 337 13.02 18.54 11.95
C GLU A 337 11.74 18.18 12.70
N LEU A 338 10.67 17.85 11.97
CA LEU A 338 9.42 17.37 12.55
C LEU A 338 9.64 16.11 13.39
N LEU A 339 10.36 15.12 12.85
CA LEU A 339 10.63 13.86 13.54
C LEU A 339 11.61 14.03 14.70
N LYS A 340 12.57 14.96 14.62
CA LYS A 340 13.43 15.33 15.77
C LYS A 340 12.61 15.96 16.88
N HIS A 341 11.67 16.85 16.54
CA HIS A 341 10.82 17.53 17.51
C HIS A 341 9.83 16.55 18.18
N TRP A 342 9.18 15.69 17.40
CA TRP A 342 8.26 14.68 17.93
C TRP A 342 8.99 13.56 18.68
N GLY A 343 10.21 13.24 18.26
CA GLY A 343 10.89 12.01 18.66
C GLY A 343 10.18 10.76 18.12
N GLN A 344 10.75 9.59 18.41
CA GLN A 344 10.21 8.31 17.95
C GLN A 344 8.82 8.05 18.52
N ASP A 345 8.64 8.30 19.83
CA ASP A 345 7.37 8.03 20.51
C ASP A 345 6.27 9.02 20.06
N GLY A 346 6.62 10.29 19.81
CA GLY A 346 5.69 11.24 19.23
C GLY A 346 5.28 10.88 17.80
N TYR A 347 6.19 10.34 16.99
CA TYR A 347 5.83 9.87 15.65
C TYR A 347 4.87 8.69 15.69
N ILE A 348 5.06 7.74 16.63
CA ILE A 348 4.10 6.63 16.84
C ILE A 348 2.73 7.18 17.24
N ARG A 349 2.68 8.13 18.17
CA ARG A 349 1.44 8.76 18.61
C ARG A 349 0.71 9.44 17.47
N TRP A 350 1.44 10.09 16.57
CA TRP A 350 0.86 10.64 15.35
C TRP A 350 0.27 9.53 14.46
N LEU A 351 1.01 8.45 14.20
CA LEU A 351 0.53 7.31 13.41
C LEU A 351 -0.70 6.65 14.03
N LEU A 352 -0.79 6.58 15.36
CA LEU A 352 -1.97 6.14 16.10
C LEU A 352 -3.18 7.01 15.82
N GLY A 353 -3.03 8.33 15.92
CA GLY A 353 -4.12 9.27 15.60
C GLY A 353 -4.60 9.11 14.16
N VAL A 354 -3.68 8.92 13.20
CA VAL A 354 -4.03 8.65 11.80
C VAL A 354 -4.79 7.32 11.66
N ARG A 355 -4.31 6.25 12.30
CA ARG A 355 -4.96 4.93 12.30
C ARG A 355 -6.37 4.99 12.89
N GLU A 356 -6.55 5.66 14.02
CA GLU A 356 -7.85 5.83 14.69
C GLU A 356 -8.83 6.62 13.82
N ASN A 357 -8.37 7.69 13.17
CA ASN A 357 -9.18 8.44 12.22
C ASN A 357 -9.68 7.55 11.08
N TYR A 358 -8.81 6.73 10.50
CA TYR A 358 -9.21 5.76 9.47
C TYR A 358 -10.11 4.65 9.98
N ALA A 359 -9.95 4.20 11.24
CA ALA A 359 -10.83 3.23 11.87
C ALA A 359 -12.26 3.79 12.01
N ILE A 360 -12.41 5.03 12.49
CA ILE A 360 -13.70 5.72 12.56
C ILE A 360 -14.36 5.80 11.18
N ARG A 361 -13.60 6.17 10.15
CA ARG A 361 -14.13 6.27 8.79
C ARG A 361 -14.50 4.92 8.17
N ARG A 362 -13.74 3.86 8.48
CA ARG A 362 -14.09 2.48 8.12
C ARG A 362 -15.38 2.06 8.81
N ASP A 363 -15.51 2.37 10.10
CA ASP A 363 -16.70 2.06 10.87
C ASP A 363 -17.93 2.79 10.32
N TRP A 364 -17.78 4.06 9.90
CA TRP A 364 -18.85 4.79 9.22
C TRP A 364 -19.34 4.10 7.95
N ILE A 365 -18.45 3.71 7.03
CA ILE A 365 -18.89 3.10 5.77
C ILE A 365 -19.59 1.75 6.04
N CYS A 366 -19.10 0.97 7.00
CA CYS A 366 -19.70 -0.30 7.38
C CYS A 366 -21.07 -0.09 8.05
N ASP A 367 -21.18 0.84 9.00
CA ASP A 367 -22.45 1.18 9.64
C ASP A 367 -23.48 1.68 8.61
N ILE A 368 -23.04 2.50 7.67
CA ILE A 368 -23.88 3.02 6.58
C ILE A 368 -24.32 1.88 5.65
N PHE A 369 -23.48 0.87 5.38
CA PHE A 369 -23.91 -0.30 4.61
C PHE A 369 -25.04 -1.04 5.32
N HIS A 370 -24.94 -1.25 6.64
CA HIS A 370 -26.02 -1.85 7.44
C HIS A 370 -27.26 -0.95 7.55
N GLU A 371 -27.10 0.36 7.50
CA GLU A 371 -28.20 1.33 7.50
C GLU A 371 -28.97 1.26 6.17
N VAL A 372 -28.26 1.34 5.04
CA VAL A 372 -28.82 1.56 3.71
C VAL A 372 -29.18 0.26 2.98
N PHE A 373 -28.48 -0.85 3.25
CA PHE A 373 -28.75 -2.16 2.69
C PHE A 373 -29.22 -3.14 3.76
N ASP A 374 -29.76 -4.27 3.33
CA ASP A 374 -29.86 -5.45 4.19
C ASP A 374 -28.60 -6.26 4.03
N VAL A 375 -27.76 -6.30 5.06
CA VAL A 375 -26.48 -7.01 5.04
C VAL A 375 -26.65 -8.37 5.74
N ILE A 376 -26.27 -9.44 5.06
CA ILE A 376 -26.30 -10.81 5.58
C ILE A 376 -24.93 -11.47 5.44
N PRO A 377 -24.56 -12.43 6.32
CA PRO A 377 -23.38 -13.26 6.11
C PRO A 377 -23.45 -13.98 4.76
N ALA A 378 -22.34 -14.01 4.04
CA ALA A 378 -22.25 -14.80 2.82
C ALA A 378 -22.07 -16.30 3.15
N GLY A 379 -22.61 -17.18 2.30
CA GLY A 379 -22.37 -18.62 2.40
C GLY A 379 -20.94 -19.00 1.99
N MET A 380 -20.56 -20.27 2.19
CA MET A 380 -19.21 -20.78 1.89
C MET A 380 -18.84 -20.73 0.40
N GLU A 381 -19.83 -20.53 -0.47
CA GLU A 381 -19.67 -20.35 -1.91
C GLU A 381 -19.12 -18.96 -2.31
N HIS A 382 -19.07 -18.01 -1.37
CA HIS A 382 -18.55 -16.67 -1.61
C HIS A 382 -17.16 -16.47 -0.98
N ILE A 383 -16.30 -15.72 -1.67
CA ILE A 383 -14.97 -15.32 -1.18
C ILE A 383 -15.09 -14.26 -0.07
N ASP A 384 -16.08 -13.37 -0.20
CA ASP A 384 -16.34 -12.27 0.71
C ASP A 384 -17.17 -12.69 1.92
N ASP A 385 -17.08 -11.93 3.01
CA ASP A 385 -17.78 -12.24 4.27
C ASP A 385 -19.28 -11.89 4.25
N PHE A 386 -19.72 -10.92 3.44
CA PHE A 386 -21.08 -10.38 3.47
C PHE A 386 -21.70 -10.18 2.09
N LEU A 387 -23.03 -10.32 2.03
CA LEU A 387 -23.89 -9.95 0.91
C LEU A 387 -24.73 -8.72 1.28
N ALA A 388 -24.85 -7.77 0.37
CA ALA A 388 -25.73 -6.60 0.49
C ALA A 388 -26.94 -6.76 -0.45
N LEU A 389 -28.14 -6.74 0.13
CA LEU A 389 -29.42 -6.81 -0.58
C LEU A 389 -30.14 -5.46 -0.53
N ALA A 390 -31.20 -5.34 -1.32
CA ALA A 390 -32.13 -4.23 -1.19
C ALA A 390 -32.72 -4.16 0.22
N LYS A 391 -32.79 -2.95 0.79
CA LYS A 391 -33.39 -2.73 2.11
C LYS A 391 -34.83 -3.23 2.15
N GLY A 392 -35.17 -4.03 3.17
CA GLY A 392 -36.49 -4.64 3.35
C GLY A 392 -36.62 -6.08 2.80
N HIS A 393 -35.57 -6.63 2.17
CA HIS A 393 -35.59 -7.94 1.53
C HIS A 393 -34.78 -9.02 2.28
N LYS A 394 -34.27 -8.74 3.50
CA LYS A 394 -33.48 -9.70 4.27
C LYS A 394 -34.15 -11.07 4.48
N GLU A 395 -35.46 -11.08 4.67
CA GLU A 395 -36.25 -12.30 4.93
C GLU A 395 -36.84 -12.91 3.65
N ASP A 396 -36.61 -12.30 2.49
CA ASP A 396 -37.08 -12.81 1.21
C ASP A 396 -36.08 -13.85 0.67
N PRO A 397 -36.45 -15.15 0.59
CA PRO A 397 -35.56 -16.20 0.12
C PRO A 397 -35.24 -16.09 -1.39
N GLN A 398 -35.96 -15.24 -2.13
CA GLN A 398 -35.69 -14.94 -3.53
C GLN A 398 -34.95 -13.61 -3.71
N ALA A 399 -34.56 -12.95 -2.62
CA ALA A 399 -33.87 -11.68 -2.68
C ALA A 399 -32.54 -11.80 -3.42
N ILE A 400 -32.31 -10.85 -4.31
CA ILE A 400 -31.12 -10.82 -5.16
C ILE A 400 -30.05 -9.99 -4.42
N PRO A 401 -28.87 -10.56 -4.14
CA PRO A 401 -27.76 -9.77 -3.63
C PRO A 401 -27.28 -8.80 -4.71
N PHE A 402 -27.13 -7.53 -4.37
CA PHE A 402 -26.55 -6.53 -5.27
C PHE A 402 -25.05 -6.71 -5.39
N PHE A 403 -24.37 -6.85 -4.26
CA PHE A 403 -22.93 -7.03 -4.20
C PHE A 403 -22.49 -7.77 -2.94
N SER A 404 -21.27 -8.30 -2.96
CA SER A 404 -20.56 -8.77 -1.76
C SER A 404 -19.40 -7.86 -1.39
N PHE A 405 -19.00 -7.94 -0.12
CA PHE A 405 -17.86 -7.21 0.43
C PHE A 405 -17.35 -7.88 1.72
N SER A 406 -16.12 -7.55 2.09
CA SER A 406 -15.53 -7.90 3.39
C SER A 406 -15.16 -6.63 4.15
N TYR A 407 -15.18 -6.66 5.48
CA TYR A 407 -14.79 -5.48 6.26
C TYR A 407 -13.29 -5.20 6.06
N PRO A 408 -12.91 -3.95 5.69
CA PRO A 408 -11.50 -3.61 5.54
C PRO A 408 -10.76 -3.79 6.86
N LYS A 409 -9.71 -4.62 6.83
CA LYS A 409 -8.78 -4.84 7.95
C LYS A 409 -7.63 -3.84 7.96
N GLY A 410 -7.41 -3.14 6.84
CA GLY A 410 -6.36 -2.14 6.72
C GLY A 410 -6.56 -1.15 5.59
N GLY A 411 -5.81 -0.06 5.62
CA GLY A 411 -5.76 0.93 4.54
C GLY A 411 -6.98 1.85 4.50
N MET A 412 -7.47 2.10 3.28
CA MET A 412 -8.47 3.14 3.01
C MET A 412 -9.45 2.78 1.88
N PHE A 413 -9.56 1.48 1.57
CA PHE A 413 -10.35 0.97 0.46
C PHE A 413 -11.31 -0.13 0.91
N ILE A 414 -12.45 -0.17 0.25
CA ILE A 414 -13.38 -1.29 0.27
C ILE A 414 -13.63 -1.69 -1.19
N TYR A 415 -13.62 -3.00 -1.44
CA TYR A 415 -13.84 -3.55 -2.77
C TYR A 415 -15.17 -4.29 -2.77
N VAL A 416 -16.06 -3.87 -3.67
CA VAL A 416 -17.40 -4.45 -3.78
C VAL A 416 -17.49 -5.24 -5.07
N LYS A 417 -18.05 -6.44 -4.98
CA LYS A 417 -18.26 -7.36 -6.10
C LYS A 417 -19.75 -7.39 -6.43
N ALA A 418 -20.18 -6.69 -7.47
CA ALA A 418 -21.56 -6.62 -7.91
C ALA A 418 -21.96 -7.87 -8.72
N TYR A 419 -23.14 -8.43 -8.42
CA TYR A 419 -23.66 -9.65 -9.06
C TYR A 419 -24.59 -9.33 -10.23
N LEU A 420 -24.13 -9.60 -11.45
CA LEU A 420 -24.83 -9.23 -12.69
C LEU A 420 -25.82 -10.30 -13.17
N SER A 421 -25.71 -11.54 -12.69
CA SER A 421 -26.47 -12.70 -13.19
C SER A 421 -27.99 -12.51 -13.19
N GLN A 422 -28.53 -11.62 -12.35
CA GLN A 422 -29.96 -11.28 -12.30
C GLN A 422 -30.30 -9.90 -12.87
N ASN A 423 -29.30 -9.14 -13.33
CA ASN A 423 -29.51 -7.84 -13.95
C ASN A 423 -30.13 -7.99 -15.36
N PRO A 424 -31.26 -7.34 -15.66
CA PRO A 424 -31.99 -7.54 -16.92
C PRO A 424 -31.23 -7.02 -18.16
N GLU A 425 -30.49 -5.92 -18.03
CA GLU A 425 -29.68 -5.37 -19.12
C GLU A 425 -28.47 -6.27 -19.40
N PHE A 426 -27.81 -6.76 -18.36
CA PHE A 426 -26.73 -7.73 -18.50
C PHE A 426 -27.20 -9.03 -19.17
N LYS A 427 -28.36 -9.58 -18.77
CA LYS A 427 -28.96 -10.75 -19.44
C LYS A 427 -29.25 -10.48 -20.92
N ALA A 428 -29.69 -9.27 -21.27
CA ALA A 428 -29.92 -8.89 -22.67
C ALA A 428 -28.61 -8.84 -23.47
N LEU A 429 -27.52 -8.33 -22.89
CA LEU A 429 -26.18 -8.34 -23.49
C LEU A 429 -25.65 -9.77 -23.68
N GLN A 430 -25.87 -10.65 -22.70
CA GLN A 430 -25.52 -12.06 -22.86
C GLN A 430 -26.32 -12.71 -23.99
N ALA A 431 -27.63 -12.43 -24.08
CA ALA A 431 -28.50 -12.97 -25.11
C ALA A 431 -28.20 -12.44 -26.52
N SER A 432 -27.60 -11.25 -26.66
CA SER A 432 -27.21 -10.68 -27.96
C SER A 432 -25.92 -11.28 -28.52
N GLY A 433 -25.19 -12.08 -27.74
CA GLY A 433 -23.89 -12.63 -28.13
C GLY A 433 -22.73 -11.63 -28.04
N GLU A 434 -22.84 -10.62 -27.17
CA GLU A 434 -21.74 -9.70 -26.87
C GLU A 434 -20.51 -10.49 -26.35
N GLN A 435 -19.31 -10.08 -26.76
CA GLN A 435 -18.08 -10.81 -26.45
C GLN A 435 -17.62 -10.59 -25.00
N GLU A 436 -17.75 -9.36 -24.49
CA GLU A 436 -17.44 -9.02 -23.09
C GLU A 436 -18.65 -8.32 -22.44
N PRO A 437 -19.77 -9.03 -22.21
CA PRO A 437 -21.00 -8.42 -21.69
C PRO A 437 -20.79 -7.79 -20.32
N ASP A 438 -19.90 -8.34 -19.48
CA ASP A 438 -19.54 -7.80 -18.17
C ASP A 438 -18.86 -6.44 -18.31
N ARG A 439 -17.95 -6.33 -19.28
CA ARG A 439 -17.21 -5.10 -19.55
C ARG A 439 -18.15 -4.00 -20.05
N VAL A 440 -18.95 -4.31 -21.06
CA VAL A 440 -19.88 -3.36 -21.68
C VAL A 440 -20.89 -2.86 -20.65
N TRP A 441 -21.47 -3.78 -19.86
CA TRP A 441 -22.39 -3.41 -18.80
C TRP A 441 -21.71 -2.53 -17.74
N THR A 442 -20.52 -2.92 -17.28
CA THR A 442 -19.82 -2.19 -16.22
C THR A 442 -19.43 -0.78 -16.66
N GLU A 443 -19.05 -0.57 -17.93
CA GLU A 443 -18.80 0.77 -18.48
C GLU A 443 -20.05 1.64 -18.54
N ALA A 444 -21.17 1.07 -18.99
CA ALA A 444 -22.45 1.77 -19.03
C ALA A 444 -22.91 2.18 -17.62
N PHE A 445 -22.89 1.23 -16.68
CA PHE A 445 -23.26 1.48 -15.28
C PHE A 445 -22.31 2.48 -14.62
N TRP A 446 -21.00 2.37 -14.83
CA TRP A 446 -20.02 3.34 -14.32
C TRP A 446 -20.25 4.76 -14.86
N THR A 447 -20.55 4.87 -16.15
CA THR A 447 -20.92 6.15 -16.79
C THR A 447 -22.19 6.73 -16.17
N GLN A 448 -23.20 5.89 -15.94
CA GLN A 448 -24.43 6.29 -15.26
C GLN A 448 -24.17 6.81 -13.85
N LEU A 449 -23.40 6.07 -13.03
CA LEU A 449 -23.05 6.46 -11.68
C LEU A 449 -22.44 7.86 -11.64
N ILE A 450 -21.58 8.21 -12.60
CA ILE A 450 -20.94 9.53 -12.67
C ILE A 450 -21.93 10.61 -13.11
N HIS A 451 -22.60 10.41 -14.25
CA HIS A 451 -23.37 11.47 -14.90
C HIS A 451 -24.74 11.69 -14.27
N GLU A 452 -25.41 10.62 -13.86
CA GLU A 452 -26.78 10.66 -13.32
C GLU A 452 -26.77 10.68 -11.79
N ASP A 453 -26.04 9.76 -11.16
CA ASP A 453 -26.11 9.57 -9.71
C ASP A 453 -25.07 10.39 -8.93
N LYS A 454 -24.11 11.01 -9.62
CA LYS A 454 -23.01 11.81 -9.03
C LYS A 454 -22.17 11.00 -8.03
N ILE A 455 -21.82 9.77 -8.42
CA ILE A 455 -20.94 8.86 -7.70
C ILE A 455 -19.73 8.56 -8.58
N LEU A 456 -18.54 8.68 -8.02
CA LEU A 456 -17.30 8.29 -8.68
C LEU A 456 -16.69 7.10 -7.96
N LEU A 457 -16.80 5.92 -8.58
CA LEU A 457 -16.08 4.71 -8.17
C LEU A 457 -14.97 4.40 -9.18
N THR A 458 -14.02 3.54 -8.83
CA THR A 458 -13.04 3.05 -9.80
C THR A 458 -13.32 1.58 -10.14
N PRO A 459 -13.52 1.26 -11.43
CA PRO A 459 -13.93 -0.08 -11.86
C PRO A 459 -12.75 -1.06 -11.93
N TYR A 460 -13.08 -2.36 -11.95
CA TYR A 460 -12.13 -3.47 -11.81
C TYR A 460 -10.98 -3.46 -12.83
N TRP A 461 -11.25 -3.07 -14.08
CA TRP A 461 -10.27 -3.18 -15.16
C TRP A 461 -9.09 -2.22 -15.03
N PHE A 462 -9.17 -1.20 -14.18
CA PHE A 462 -8.00 -0.40 -13.85
C PHE A 462 -6.95 -1.21 -13.09
N TYR A 463 -7.39 -2.24 -12.36
CA TYR A 463 -6.57 -3.03 -11.44
C TYR A 463 -6.17 -4.39 -12.00
N GLN A 464 -6.50 -4.70 -13.25
CA GLN A 464 -6.12 -5.95 -13.88
C GLN A 464 -4.62 -5.95 -14.22
N PRO A 465 -3.90 -7.03 -13.89
CA PRO A 465 -2.53 -7.24 -14.36
C PRO A 465 -2.45 -7.27 -15.90
N ILE A 466 -1.38 -6.68 -16.43
CA ILE A 466 -1.04 -6.74 -17.85
C ILE A 466 -0.38 -8.10 -18.14
N VAL A 467 -1.16 -9.05 -18.64
CA VAL A 467 -0.72 -10.43 -18.94
C VAL A 467 -0.17 -10.59 -20.35
N ALA A 468 0.44 -11.75 -20.65
CA ALA A 468 0.95 -12.04 -21.99
C ALA A 468 -0.19 -12.21 -23.02
N THR A 469 0.10 -11.96 -24.29
CA THR A 469 -0.90 -12.12 -25.35
C THR A 469 -1.28 -13.60 -25.49
N GLY A 470 -2.58 -13.90 -25.41
CA GLY A 470 -3.10 -15.27 -25.42
C GLY A 470 -3.25 -15.91 -24.04
N GLU A 471 -2.74 -15.27 -23.00
CA GLU A 471 -3.12 -15.58 -21.62
C GLU A 471 -4.36 -14.76 -21.27
N GLU A 472 -5.48 -15.43 -21.00
CA GLU A 472 -6.65 -14.79 -20.43
C GLU A 472 -6.58 -14.91 -18.90
N GLN A 473 -6.66 -13.77 -18.23
CA GLN A 473 -7.01 -13.77 -16.81
C GLN A 473 -8.45 -14.28 -16.72
N LYS A 474 -8.62 -15.48 -16.17
CA LYS A 474 -9.96 -16.04 -15.91
C LYS A 474 -10.70 -15.11 -14.96
N LYS A 475 -11.61 -14.31 -15.49
CA LYS A 475 -12.53 -13.51 -14.70
C LYS A 475 -13.58 -14.45 -14.10
N GLU A 476 -14.04 -14.12 -12.90
CA GLU A 476 -15.26 -14.72 -12.41
C GLU A 476 -16.43 -14.27 -13.32
N PRO A 477 -17.28 -15.20 -13.80
CA PRO A 477 -18.38 -14.84 -14.68
C PRO A 477 -19.45 -14.03 -13.93
N ASP A 478 -20.18 -13.21 -14.67
CA ASP A 478 -21.38 -12.49 -14.20
C ASP A 478 -21.15 -11.57 -13.00
N VAL A 479 -19.95 -11.02 -12.83
CA VAL A 479 -19.62 -10.09 -11.75
C VAL A 479 -18.85 -8.86 -12.25
N ALA A 480 -19.04 -7.75 -11.55
CA ALA A 480 -18.29 -6.51 -11.77
C ALA A 480 -17.74 -5.99 -10.45
N PHE A 481 -16.46 -5.63 -10.39
CA PHE A 481 -15.88 -5.07 -9.17
C PHE A 481 -15.72 -3.56 -9.23
N PHE A 482 -15.92 -2.91 -8.08
CA PHE A 482 -15.65 -1.49 -7.88
C PHE A 482 -14.88 -1.28 -6.59
N ARG A 483 -13.83 -0.46 -6.65
CA ARG A 483 -13.16 0.05 -5.45
C ARG A 483 -13.80 1.36 -5.01
N MET A 484 -14.14 1.43 -3.73
CA MET A 484 -14.55 2.63 -3.02
C MET A 484 -13.47 3.02 -2.02
N THR A 485 -13.42 4.31 -1.65
CA THR A 485 -12.56 4.80 -0.57
C THR A 485 -13.42 5.29 0.58
N PHE A 486 -12.95 5.12 1.81
CA PHE A 486 -13.58 5.70 2.99
C PHE A 486 -12.78 6.89 3.54
N SER A 487 -11.88 7.50 2.77
CA SER A 487 -11.14 8.73 3.13
C SER A 487 -11.99 10.02 3.07
N TYR A 488 -13.31 9.94 3.21
CA TYR A 488 -14.22 11.10 3.18
C TYR A 488 -14.00 12.00 4.38
N GLU A 489 -14.43 13.26 4.34
CA GLU A 489 -14.30 14.17 5.49
C GLU A 489 -15.40 13.96 6.53
N SER A 490 -16.66 13.80 6.10
CA SER A 490 -17.83 13.67 6.97
C SER A 490 -18.56 12.33 6.78
N ARG A 491 -19.30 11.89 7.80
CA ARG A 491 -20.16 10.70 7.71
C ARG A 491 -21.35 10.99 6.78
N GLU A 492 -21.83 12.23 6.77
CA GLU A 492 -22.98 12.69 6.00
C GLU A 492 -22.71 12.61 4.50
N ASP A 493 -21.54 13.05 4.03
CA ASP A 493 -21.15 12.95 2.63
C ASP A 493 -21.01 11.49 2.19
N MET A 494 -20.46 10.66 3.07
CA MET A 494 -20.35 9.22 2.85
C MET A 494 -21.74 8.58 2.75
N LEU A 495 -22.65 8.88 3.68
CA LEU A 495 -24.03 8.40 3.69
C LEU A 495 -24.77 8.79 2.41
N LEU A 496 -24.66 10.05 1.99
CA LEU A 496 -25.26 10.53 0.75
C LEU A 496 -24.75 9.74 -0.46
N GLY A 497 -23.44 9.46 -0.51
CA GLY A 497 -22.83 8.63 -1.55
C GLY A 497 -23.41 7.22 -1.58
N ILE A 498 -23.55 6.57 -0.42
CA ILE A 498 -24.08 5.20 -0.33
C ILE A 498 -25.59 5.15 -0.62
N GLN A 499 -26.37 6.13 -0.19
CA GLN A 499 -27.80 6.24 -0.52
C GLN A 499 -28.03 6.37 -2.02
N ARG A 500 -27.21 7.18 -2.70
CA ARG A 500 -27.22 7.28 -4.17
C ARG A 500 -26.88 5.94 -4.83
N LEU A 501 -25.91 5.22 -4.26
CA LEU A 501 -25.47 3.92 -4.79
C LEU A 501 -26.60 2.89 -4.66
N ALA A 502 -27.26 2.83 -3.50
CA ALA A 502 -28.39 1.94 -3.28
C ALA A 502 -29.55 2.23 -4.24
N LYS A 503 -29.85 3.51 -4.51
CA LYS A 503 -30.84 3.91 -5.52
C LYS A 503 -30.45 3.45 -6.92
N ALA A 504 -29.18 3.60 -7.29
CA ALA A 504 -28.67 3.14 -8.58
C ALA A 504 -28.79 1.61 -8.75
N PHE A 505 -28.44 0.84 -7.71
CA PHE A 505 -28.63 -0.62 -7.71
C PHE A 505 -30.10 -1.01 -7.81
N LYS A 506 -30.99 -0.44 -6.97
CA LYS A 506 -32.43 -0.70 -7.04
C LYS A 506 -33.00 -0.45 -8.44
N ARG A 507 -32.64 0.70 -9.04
CA ARG A 507 -33.07 1.07 -10.40
C ARG A 507 -32.58 0.07 -11.45
N ASN A 508 -31.30 -0.30 -11.43
CA ASN A 508 -30.69 -1.16 -12.44
C ASN A 508 -31.10 -2.63 -12.34
N TRP A 509 -31.40 -3.11 -11.13
CA TRP A 509 -31.91 -4.46 -10.89
C TRP A 509 -33.44 -4.53 -10.87
N GLN A 510 -34.13 -3.41 -11.13
CA GLN A 510 -35.60 -3.31 -11.18
C GLN A 510 -36.28 -3.85 -9.91
N ILE A 511 -35.67 -3.61 -8.73
CA ILE A 511 -36.24 -4.00 -7.45
C ILE A 511 -37.37 -3.03 -7.09
N VAL A 512 -38.54 -3.59 -6.78
CA VAL A 512 -39.72 -2.85 -6.32
C VAL A 512 -39.63 -2.66 -4.80
N ASP A 513 -40.00 -1.47 -4.32
CA ASP A 513 -40.01 -1.12 -2.89
C ASP A 513 -41.09 -1.83 -2.07
#